data_AF-A0A0J1DEA1-F1
#
_entry.id   AF-A0A0J1DEA1-F1
#
_cell.length_a   1.000
_cell.length_b   1.000
_cell.length_c   1.000
_cell.angle_alpha   90.00
_cell.angle_beta   90.00
_cell.angle_gamma   90.00
#
_symmetry.space_group_name_H-M   'P 1'
#
loop_
_entity.id
_entity.type
_entity.pdbx_description
1 polymer ?
#
loop_
_entity_poly.entity_id
_entity_poly.type
_entity_poly.pdbx_seq_one_letter_code
_entity_poly.pdbx_strand_id
1 'polypeptide(L)'
;MLRKILCLAATALFAHAASADVVYTWQQVTHSPSVPDGLQLELVFTDAAVARGALDLAVENRCMYGFCELQQDSLLSLRYWYAGADGRAEWNLIDYRYGDETRWGLQRMSMTLQFLADGRLSGALDVNDGASDFSMASDGAVFTLLAAHSDEAEGCGFAHPSCAGERGELRSVAGLPPGQELPEPAGLATLAIGGLAGWFARRRRASIKQTTR
;
A
#
# COMPACT_ATOMS: atom_id res chain seq x y z
N MET A 1 26.37 -13.91 50.39
CA MET A 1 27.00 -13.19 49.27
C MET A 1 25.94 -12.99 48.21
N LEU A 2 25.12 -11.97 48.45
CA LEU A 2 24.04 -11.47 47.61
C LEU A 2 24.50 -10.05 47.21
N ARG A 3 24.14 -9.60 46.00
CA ARG A 3 24.49 -8.32 45.34
C ARG A 3 25.64 -8.47 44.34
N LYS A 4 25.30 -8.29 43.06
CA LYS A 4 26.13 -7.86 41.90
C LYS A 4 25.94 -8.65 40.59
N ILE A 5 24.78 -9.27 40.33
CA ILE A 5 24.49 -9.80 38.97
C ILE A 5 23.02 -9.50 38.58
N LEU A 6 22.61 -8.24 38.70
CA LEU A 6 21.24 -7.86 38.34
C LEU A 6 21.17 -6.42 37.82
N CYS A 7 21.96 -6.08 36.79
CA CYS A 7 21.87 -4.78 36.12
C CYS A 7 22.29 -4.74 34.63
N LEU A 8 22.61 -5.87 33.98
CA LEU A 8 23.19 -5.85 32.62
C LEU A 8 22.36 -6.55 31.53
N ALA A 9 21.11 -6.93 31.84
CA ALA A 9 20.21 -7.58 30.87
C ALA A 9 18.90 -6.80 30.64
N ALA A 10 18.87 -5.50 30.96
CA ALA A 10 17.69 -4.65 30.78
C ALA A 10 17.86 -3.54 29.73
N THR A 11 19.06 -3.35 29.19
CA THR A 11 19.35 -2.28 28.20
C THR A 11 19.57 -2.77 26.77
N ALA A 12 19.61 -4.08 26.52
CA ALA A 12 19.77 -4.65 25.17
C ALA A 12 18.43 -5.02 24.49
N LEU A 13 17.29 -4.83 25.16
CA LEU A 13 15.96 -5.12 24.61
C LEU A 13 15.24 -3.89 24.02
N PHE A 14 15.88 -2.71 24.02
CA PHE A 14 15.35 -1.48 23.42
C PHE A 14 16.28 -0.97 22.33
N ALA A 15 16.39 -1.65 21.20
CA ALA A 15 17.05 -1.05 20.03
C ALA A 15 16.72 -1.68 18.67
N HIS A 16 15.79 -2.64 18.59
CA HIS A 16 15.18 -2.94 17.30
C HIS A 16 13.82 -2.27 17.33
N ALA A 17 13.81 -0.94 17.10
CA ALA A 17 12.67 -0.37 16.42
C ALA A 17 12.59 -1.18 15.12
N ALA A 18 11.66 -2.13 15.06
CA ALA A 18 11.24 -2.65 13.78
C ALA A 18 10.83 -1.39 13.01
N SER A 19 11.61 -1.01 12.00
CA SER A 19 11.19 0.00 11.03
C SER A 19 9.98 -0.61 10.36
N ALA A 20 8.79 -0.25 10.84
CA ALA A 20 7.56 -0.78 10.33
C ALA A 20 7.15 0.22 9.27
N ASP A 21 7.28 -0.17 8.01
CA ASP A 21 6.96 0.72 6.91
C ASP A 21 5.51 1.18 7.02
N VAL A 22 5.28 2.48 6.81
CA VAL A 22 3.97 3.10 6.99
C VAL A 22 3.23 3.07 5.66
N VAL A 23 2.18 2.23 5.61
CA VAL A 23 1.37 2.02 4.41
C VAL A 23 0.18 2.97 4.42
N TYR A 24 -0.01 3.71 3.33
CA TYR A 24 -1.20 4.50 3.04
C TYR A 24 -1.96 3.90 1.87
N THR A 25 -3.27 3.73 2.04
CA THR A 25 -4.16 3.16 1.01
C THR A 25 -5.25 4.13 0.61
N TRP A 26 -5.65 4.07 -0.65
CA TRP A 26 -6.77 4.82 -1.18
C TRP A 26 -8.09 4.39 -0.56
N GLN A 27 -8.86 5.37 -0.12
CA GLN A 27 -10.22 5.20 0.37
C GLN A 27 -11.13 6.15 -0.40
N GLN A 28 -11.93 5.59 -1.30
CA GLN A 28 -12.83 6.36 -2.15
C GLN A 28 -13.87 7.11 -1.31
N VAL A 29 -14.05 8.40 -1.63
CA VAL A 29 -15.04 9.30 -0.99
C VAL A 29 -16.15 9.65 -1.97
N THR A 30 -15.81 9.93 -3.23
CA THR A 30 -16.82 10.25 -4.25
C THR A 30 -16.38 9.73 -5.61
N HIS A 31 -17.25 8.93 -6.20
CA HIS A 31 -17.06 8.39 -7.53
C HIS A 31 -17.24 9.45 -8.62
N SER A 32 -16.36 9.43 -9.63
CA SER A 32 -16.54 10.16 -10.87
C SER A 32 -16.99 9.21 -12.00
N PRO A 33 -18.05 9.55 -12.76
CA PRO A 33 -18.52 8.71 -13.85
C PRO A 33 -17.55 8.62 -15.04
N SER A 34 -16.50 9.46 -15.09
CA SER A 34 -15.44 9.34 -16.11
C SER A 34 -14.31 8.40 -15.69
N VAL A 35 -14.32 7.92 -14.45
CA VAL A 35 -13.30 7.02 -13.89
C VAL A 35 -13.91 5.64 -13.70
N PRO A 36 -13.23 4.56 -14.10
CA PRO A 36 -13.70 3.20 -13.83
C PRO A 36 -13.72 2.89 -12.33
N ASP A 37 -14.55 1.92 -11.96
CA ASP A 37 -14.56 1.39 -10.60
C ASP A 37 -13.22 0.71 -10.26
N GLY A 38 -12.95 0.61 -8.96
CA GLY A 38 -11.86 -0.22 -8.46
C GLY A 38 -10.47 0.43 -8.49
N LEU A 39 -10.39 1.77 -8.55
CA LEU A 39 -9.13 2.49 -8.33
C LEU A 39 -8.49 2.06 -7.00
N GLN A 40 -7.23 1.64 -7.07
CA GLN A 40 -6.36 1.34 -5.94
C GLN A 40 -5.10 2.22 -6.01
N LEU A 41 -4.68 2.69 -4.84
CA LEU A 41 -3.38 3.33 -4.67
C LEU A 41 -2.82 2.94 -3.30
N GLU A 42 -1.59 2.45 -3.29
CA GLU A 42 -0.82 2.10 -2.11
C GLU A 42 0.52 2.85 -2.14
N LEU A 43 0.83 3.51 -1.03
CA LEU A 43 2.10 4.20 -0.81
C LEU A 43 2.73 3.67 0.47
N VAL A 44 4.00 3.30 0.40
CA VAL A 44 4.75 2.78 1.55
C VAL A 44 5.91 3.72 1.83
N PHE A 45 5.97 4.27 3.04
CA PHE A 45 7.01 5.21 3.47
C PHE A 45 7.82 4.66 4.63
N THR A 46 9.06 5.12 4.78
CA THR A 46 9.82 4.86 6.01
C THR A 46 9.24 5.62 7.20
N ASP A 47 9.39 5.08 8.40
CA ASP A 47 9.06 5.77 9.66
C ASP A 47 9.73 7.15 9.74
N ALA A 48 10.98 7.25 9.27
CA ALA A 48 11.73 8.50 9.26
C ALA A 48 11.10 9.56 8.35
N ALA A 49 10.56 9.16 7.19
CA ALA A 49 9.85 10.08 6.30
C ALA A 49 8.57 10.61 6.93
N VAL A 50 7.77 9.73 7.54
CA VAL A 50 6.53 10.12 8.23
C VAL A 50 6.84 11.02 9.43
N ALA A 51 7.86 10.68 10.23
CA ALA A 51 8.26 11.46 11.40
C ALA A 51 8.73 12.88 11.06
N ARG A 52 9.25 13.12 9.84
CA ARG A 52 9.57 14.48 9.36
C ARG A 52 8.33 15.33 9.09
N GLY A 53 7.16 14.71 8.92
CA GLY A 53 5.88 15.40 8.74
C GLY A 53 5.61 15.93 7.33
N ALA A 54 6.63 15.98 6.46
CA ALA A 54 6.48 16.33 5.06
C ALA A 54 7.50 15.59 4.17
N LEU A 55 7.14 15.42 2.90
CA LEU A 55 7.98 14.83 1.87
C LEU A 55 7.88 15.67 0.59
N ASP A 56 9.03 16.10 0.09
CA ASP A 56 9.18 16.57 -1.28
C ASP A 56 10.07 15.58 -2.03
N LEU A 57 9.53 14.96 -3.06
CA LEU A 57 10.20 13.98 -3.89
C LEU A 57 10.06 14.40 -5.35
N ALA A 58 11.18 14.49 -6.06
CA ALA A 58 11.21 14.70 -7.50
C ALA A 58 12.23 13.75 -8.11
N VAL A 59 11.72 12.77 -8.84
CA VAL A 59 12.47 11.69 -9.45
C VAL A 59 12.17 11.68 -10.94
N GLU A 60 13.22 11.61 -11.74
CA GLU A 60 13.09 11.47 -13.19
C GLU A 60 14.18 10.52 -13.69
N ASN A 61 13.76 9.41 -14.30
CA ASN A 61 14.66 8.51 -15.00
C ASN A 61 15.00 9.10 -16.38
N ARG A 62 16.09 9.86 -16.42
CA ARG A 62 16.66 10.40 -17.66
C ARG A 62 17.65 9.44 -18.33
N CYS A 63 17.87 8.24 -17.79
CA CYS A 63 18.77 7.27 -18.42
C CYS A 63 18.11 6.69 -19.67
N MET A 64 18.43 7.23 -20.85
CA MET A 64 17.99 6.68 -22.14
C MET A 64 18.60 5.28 -22.43
N TYR A 65 19.77 4.98 -21.86
CA TYR A 65 20.50 3.72 -22.05
C TYR A 65 21.29 3.38 -20.77
N GLY A 66 20.63 2.81 -19.77
CA GLY A 66 21.27 2.36 -18.53
C GLY A 66 20.38 2.49 -17.30
N PHE A 67 20.93 2.09 -16.16
CA PHE A 67 20.24 2.16 -14.86
C PHE A 67 20.54 3.49 -14.19
N CYS A 68 19.50 4.28 -13.96
CA CYS A 68 19.55 5.39 -13.02
C CYS A 68 19.08 4.85 -11.67
N GLU A 69 19.96 4.80 -10.68
CA GLU A 69 19.56 4.51 -9.30
C GLU A 69 18.79 5.72 -8.76
N LEU A 70 17.57 5.47 -8.29
CA LEU A 70 16.74 6.49 -7.67
C LEU A 70 17.26 6.71 -6.25
N GLN A 71 18.08 7.75 -6.07
CA GLN A 71 18.64 8.08 -4.76
C GLN A 71 17.61 8.78 -3.86
N GLN A 72 16.70 7.98 -3.31
CA GLN A 72 15.76 8.39 -2.27
C GLN A 72 15.38 7.16 -1.44
N ASP A 73 15.28 7.29 -0.12
CA ASP A 73 14.96 6.20 0.81
C ASP A 73 13.66 6.47 1.60
N SER A 74 12.87 7.44 1.15
CA SER A 74 11.72 7.94 1.89
C SER A 74 10.42 7.26 1.46
N LEU A 75 10.26 7.02 0.16
CA LEU A 75 9.19 6.23 -0.45
C LEU A 75 9.73 4.85 -0.83
N LEU A 76 9.26 3.81 -0.17
CA LEU A 76 9.69 2.43 -0.37
C LEU A 76 8.91 1.72 -1.48
N SER A 77 7.64 2.07 -1.67
CA SER A 77 6.80 1.50 -2.72
C SER A 77 5.69 2.47 -3.11
N LEU A 78 5.34 2.46 -4.39
CA LEU A 78 4.12 3.06 -4.93
C LEU A 78 3.48 2.07 -5.89
N ARG A 79 2.22 1.72 -5.62
CA ARG A 79 1.41 0.91 -6.52
C ARG A 79 0.11 1.63 -6.84
N TYR A 80 -0.20 1.81 -8.11
CA TYR A 80 -1.45 2.39 -8.62
C TYR A 80 -2.02 1.46 -9.68
N TRP A 81 -3.31 1.12 -9.58
CA TRP A 81 -3.97 0.25 -10.56
C TRP A 81 -5.50 0.34 -10.45
N TYR A 82 -6.19 -0.18 -11.47
CA TYR A 82 -7.61 -0.50 -11.40
C TYR A 82 -7.80 -2.00 -11.26
N ALA A 83 -8.55 -2.42 -10.24
CA ALA A 83 -8.92 -3.82 -10.06
C ALA A 83 -9.94 -4.22 -11.14
N GLY A 84 -9.62 -5.26 -11.92
CA GLY A 84 -10.55 -5.85 -12.87
C GLY A 84 -11.81 -6.41 -12.19
N ALA A 85 -12.89 -6.55 -12.96
CA ALA A 85 -14.18 -7.04 -12.43
C ALA A 85 -14.10 -8.46 -11.82
N ASP A 86 -13.10 -9.25 -12.19
CA ASP A 86 -12.83 -10.58 -11.63
C ASP A 86 -11.93 -10.54 -10.37
N GLY A 87 -11.47 -9.35 -9.98
CA GLY A 87 -10.57 -9.10 -8.85
C GLY A 87 -9.13 -9.59 -9.06
N ARG A 88 -8.76 -10.03 -10.26
CA ARG A 88 -7.45 -10.64 -10.54
C ARG A 88 -6.60 -9.83 -11.50
N ALA A 89 -7.22 -9.13 -12.44
CA ALA A 89 -6.51 -8.23 -13.34
C ALA A 89 -6.17 -6.91 -12.62
N GLU A 90 -4.94 -6.42 -12.81
CA GLU A 90 -4.51 -5.09 -12.42
C GLU A 90 -4.27 -4.30 -13.71
N TRP A 91 -5.16 -3.36 -14.02
CA TRP A 91 -5.06 -2.51 -15.22
C TRP A 91 -4.38 -1.19 -14.91
N ASN A 92 -3.68 -0.63 -15.90
CA ASN A 92 -2.92 0.61 -15.80
C ASN A 92 -1.92 0.59 -14.63
N LEU A 93 -1.35 -0.58 -14.35
CA LEU A 93 -0.49 -0.80 -13.19
C LEU A 93 0.79 0.05 -13.30
N ILE A 94 1.00 0.89 -12.30
CA ILE A 94 2.29 1.50 -12.00
C ILE A 94 2.79 0.85 -10.72
N ASP A 95 3.93 0.15 -10.77
CA ASP A 95 4.57 -0.50 -9.60
C ASP A 95 6.02 -0.01 -9.50
N TYR A 96 6.25 0.94 -8.59
CA TYR A 96 7.57 1.39 -8.21
C TYR A 96 7.95 0.77 -6.88
N ARG A 97 9.18 0.25 -6.79
CA ARG A 97 9.76 -0.26 -5.54
C ARG A 97 11.16 0.30 -5.35
N TYR A 98 11.45 0.69 -4.12
CA TYR A 98 12.79 1.14 -3.75
C TYR A 98 13.82 0.04 -4.01
N GLY A 99 14.89 0.39 -4.73
CA GLY A 99 15.95 -0.52 -5.13
C GLY A 99 15.68 -1.30 -6.42
N ASP A 100 14.47 -1.22 -7.00
CA ASP A 100 14.21 -1.82 -8.31
C ASP A 100 14.85 -0.98 -9.43
N GLU A 101 15.36 -1.69 -10.44
CA GLU A 101 15.87 -1.07 -11.65
C GLU A 101 14.72 -0.44 -12.46
N THR A 102 14.88 0.84 -12.81
CA THR A 102 13.94 1.55 -13.69
C THR A 102 14.00 0.94 -15.09
N ARG A 103 12.93 0.25 -15.51
CA ARG A 103 12.92 -0.59 -16.72
C ARG A 103 12.72 0.20 -18.02
N TRP A 104 12.15 1.40 -17.93
CA TRP A 104 11.79 2.22 -19.06
C TRP A 104 12.35 3.63 -18.89
N GLY A 105 12.80 4.23 -19.99
CA GLY A 105 13.20 5.65 -20.00
C GLY A 105 11.98 6.54 -19.81
N LEU A 106 12.19 7.75 -19.27
CA LEU A 106 11.15 8.79 -19.06
C LEU A 106 10.18 8.56 -17.89
N GLN A 107 10.44 7.58 -17.02
CA GLN A 107 9.70 7.47 -15.77
C GLN A 107 9.89 8.73 -14.93
N ARG A 108 8.80 9.28 -14.41
CA ARG A 108 8.81 10.51 -13.62
C ARG A 108 7.88 10.36 -12.44
N MET A 109 8.33 10.78 -11.28
CA MET A 109 7.54 10.83 -10.07
C MET A 109 7.82 12.15 -9.36
N SER A 110 6.77 12.92 -9.11
CA SER A 110 6.81 14.14 -8.32
C SER A 110 5.77 14.02 -7.22
N MET A 111 6.18 14.22 -5.97
CA MET A 111 5.29 14.20 -4.81
C MET A 111 5.66 15.35 -3.89
N THR A 112 4.67 16.13 -3.48
CA THR A 112 4.78 17.08 -2.37
C THR A 112 3.68 16.73 -1.40
N LEU A 113 4.03 16.11 -0.28
CA LEU A 113 3.09 15.51 0.67
C LEU A 113 3.30 16.05 2.09
N GLN A 114 2.22 16.11 2.85
CA GLN A 114 2.25 16.29 4.30
C GLN A 114 1.59 15.09 4.98
N PHE A 115 2.21 14.62 6.05
CA PHE A 115 1.70 13.55 6.91
C PHE A 115 0.86 14.19 8.01
N LEU A 116 -0.46 14.01 7.95
CA LEU A 116 -1.38 14.60 8.91
C LEU A 116 -1.43 13.79 10.20
N ALA A 117 -1.68 14.47 11.32
CA ALA A 117 -1.69 13.87 12.66
C ALA A 117 -2.76 12.79 12.86
N ASP A 118 -3.78 12.74 12.00
CA ASP A 118 -4.86 11.76 12.03
C ASP A 118 -4.63 10.55 11.12
N GLY A 119 -3.40 10.39 10.61
CA GLY A 119 -3.04 9.28 9.75
C GLY A 119 -3.52 9.44 8.31
N ARG A 120 -3.84 10.67 7.86
CA ARG A 120 -4.11 10.96 6.44
C ARG A 120 -2.91 11.64 5.77
N LEU A 121 -2.92 11.65 4.44
CA LEU A 121 -2.04 12.51 3.65
C LEU A 121 -2.79 13.71 3.10
N SER A 122 -2.02 14.77 2.83
CA SER A 122 -2.39 15.86 1.93
C SER A 122 -1.22 16.17 1.00
N GLY A 123 -1.49 16.87 -0.10
CA GLY A 123 -0.49 17.33 -1.04
C GLY A 123 -0.84 17.03 -2.50
N ALA A 124 0.18 16.73 -3.30
CA ALA A 124 0.05 16.41 -4.70
C ALA A 124 0.98 15.26 -5.12
N LEU A 125 0.52 14.49 -6.12
CA LEU A 125 1.24 13.40 -6.77
C LEU A 125 1.13 13.58 -8.29
N ASP A 126 2.22 13.36 -9.00
CA ASP A 126 2.27 13.27 -10.48
C ASP A 126 3.26 12.15 -10.81
N VAL A 127 2.75 11.05 -11.37
CA VAL A 127 3.51 9.83 -11.61
C VAL A 127 3.27 9.36 -13.04
N ASN A 128 4.34 9.01 -13.73
CA ASN A 128 4.33 8.44 -15.07
C ASN A 128 5.40 7.34 -15.13
N ASP A 129 5.02 6.14 -15.58
CA ASP A 129 5.93 4.98 -15.69
C ASP A 129 6.37 4.66 -17.13
N GLY A 130 5.95 5.50 -18.08
CA GLY A 130 6.15 5.35 -19.53
C GLY A 130 4.95 4.76 -20.27
N ALA A 131 4.10 3.99 -19.61
CA ALA A 131 2.91 3.36 -20.21
C ALA A 131 1.59 3.87 -19.60
N SER A 132 1.64 4.31 -18.35
CA SER A 132 0.52 4.90 -17.62
C SER A 132 0.97 6.12 -16.83
N ASP A 133 0.05 7.05 -16.62
CA ASP A 133 0.24 8.19 -15.74
C ASP A 133 -1.00 8.50 -14.90
N PHE A 134 -0.77 9.14 -13.77
CA PHE A 134 -1.81 9.80 -13.01
C PHE A 134 -1.30 11.03 -12.29
N SER A 135 -2.21 11.97 -12.04
CA SER A 135 -1.95 13.14 -11.21
C SER A 135 -3.11 13.37 -10.24
N MET A 136 -2.79 13.75 -9.01
CA MET A 136 -3.77 14.03 -7.97
C MET A 136 -3.32 15.21 -7.13
N ALA A 137 -4.28 15.99 -6.64
CA ALA A 137 -4.03 17.03 -5.64
C ALA A 137 -5.13 17.04 -4.60
N SER A 138 -4.79 17.38 -3.37
CA SER A 138 -5.75 17.43 -2.26
C SER A 138 -6.19 18.84 -1.90
N ASP A 139 -7.46 18.96 -1.50
CA ASP A 139 -7.95 20.05 -0.65
C ASP A 139 -8.15 19.50 0.77
N GLY A 140 -7.36 19.99 1.72
CA GLY A 140 -7.20 19.33 3.02
C GLY A 140 -6.67 17.91 2.86
N ALA A 141 -7.39 16.90 3.34
CA ALA A 141 -7.00 15.49 3.24
C ALA A 141 -7.65 14.73 2.07
N VAL A 142 -8.50 15.40 1.28
CA VAL A 142 -9.26 14.76 0.20
C VAL A 142 -8.57 15.06 -1.13
N PHE A 143 -7.98 14.03 -1.72
CA PHE A 143 -7.40 14.05 -3.05
C PHE A 143 -8.49 14.00 -4.12
N THR A 144 -8.23 14.68 -5.23
CA THR A 144 -8.97 14.57 -6.48
C THR A 144 -8.02 14.07 -7.55
N LEU A 145 -8.40 13.00 -8.26
CA LEU A 145 -7.72 12.55 -9.46
C LEU A 145 -7.89 13.62 -10.54
N LEU A 146 -6.83 14.31 -10.91
CA LEU A 146 -6.88 15.41 -11.87
C LEU A 146 -6.86 14.88 -13.30
N ALA A 147 -6.06 13.84 -13.54
CA ALA A 147 -5.99 13.11 -14.78
C ALA A 147 -5.35 11.74 -14.54
N ALA A 148 -5.74 10.75 -15.33
CA ALA A 148 -4.99 9.51 -15.52
C ALA A 148 -5.14 9.01 -16.95
N HIS A 149 -4.07 8.39 -17.46
CA HIS A 149 -4.02 7.85 -18.81
C HIS A 149 -3.22 6.55 -18.85
N SER A 150 -3.43 5.77 -19.90
CA SER A 150 -2.69 4.54 -20.13
C SER A 150 -2.80 4.10 -21.59
N ASP A 151 -1.76 3.42 -22.07
CA ASP A 151 -1.75 2.76 -23.39
C ASP A 151 -2.53 1.42 -23.39
N GLU A 152 -3.13 1.03 -22.27
CA GLU A 152 -4.01 -0.14 -22.17
C GLU A 152 -5.44 0.16 -22.69
N ALA A 153 -6.22 -0.89 -22.95
CA ALA A 153 -7.62 -0.74 -23.38
C ALA A 153 -8.57 -0.45 -22.21
N GLU A 154 -8.31 -1.06 -21.06
CA GLU A 154 -9.15 -1.05 -19.86
C GLU A 154 -8.66 -0.02 -18.82
N GLY A 155 -9.47 0.15 -17.77
CA GLY A 155 -9.21 1.14 -16.73
C GLY A 155 -9.16 2.55 -17.32
N CYS A 156 -8.19 3.38 -16.93
CA CYS A 156 -7.99 4.72 -17.51
C CYS A 156 -7.17 4.71 -18.80
N GLY A 157 -7.45 3.71 -19.64
CA GLY A 157 -6.91 3.55 -20.98
C GLY A 157 -7.81 4.13 -22.07
N PHE A 158 -7.75 3.55 -23.28
CA PHE A 158 -8.47 4.05 -24.44
C PHE A 158 -10.01 4.12 -24.27
N ALA A 159 -10.59 3.30 -23.41
CA ALA A 159 -12.02 3.32 -23.12
C ALA A 159 -12.47 4.55 -22.28
N HIS A 160 -11.54 5.20 -21.56
CA HIS A 160 -11.82 6.28 -20.61
C HIS A 160 -10.88 7.49 -20.79
N PRO A 161 -10.92 8.19 -21.94
CA PRO A 161 -9.94 9.24 -22.29
C PRO A 161 -10.03 10.52 -21.46
N SER A 162 -11.07 10.70 -20.64
CA SER A 162 -11.28 11.86 -19.77
C SER A 162 -11.12 11.53 -18.28
N CYS A 163 -10.49 10.40 -17.95
CA CYS A 163 -10.40 9.85 -16.60
C CYS A 163 -9.87 10.86 -15.57
N ALA A 164 -10.81 11.42 -14.79
CA ALA A 164 -10.57 12.51 -13.84
C ALA A 164 -11.77 12.70 -12.90
N GLY A 165 -11.58 13.45 -11.81
CA GLY A 165 -12.63 13.88 -10.89
C GLY A 165 -12.94 12.92 -9.75
N GLU A 166 -12.39 11.70 -9.75
CA GLU A 166 -12.52 10.74 -8.64
C GLU A 166 -11.92 11.32 -7.37
N ARG A 167 -12.61 11.19 -6.22
CA ARG A 167 -12.16 11.76 -4.95
C ARG A 167 -12.02 10.72 -3.88
N GLY A 168 -11.01 10.88 -3.03
CA GLY A 168 -10.72 9.94 -1.96
C GLY A 168 -9.65 10.45 -1.02
N GLU A 169 -9.34 9.65 -0.02
CA GLU A 169 -8.35 9.94 1.01
C GLU A 169 -7.28 8.85 1.00
N LEU A 170 -6.03 9.24 1.22
CA LEU A 170 -4.95 8.31 1.50
C LEU A 170 -4.83 8.16 3.01
N ARG A 171 -5.13 6.97 3.53
CA ARG A 171 -5.20 6.69 4.97
C ARG A 171 -4.15 5.66 5.38
N SER A 172 -3.45 5.94 6.46
CA SER A 172 -2.49 5.04 7.06
C SER A 172 -3.21 3.81 7.60
N VAL A 173 -2.73 2.62 7.24
CA VAL A 173 -3.16 1.37 7.83
C VAL A 173 -2.29 1.14 9.07
N ALA A 174 -2.58 1.83 10.17
CA ALA A 174 -1.79 1.67 11.39
C ALA A 174 -1.92 0.22 11.92
N GLY A 175 -0.86 -0.59 11.75
CA GLY A 175 -0.60 -1.82 12.49
C GLY A 175 -1.54 -2.99 12.26
N LEU A 176 -1.54 -3.59 11.07
CA LEU A 176 -1.89 -5.01 10.96
C LEU A 176 -0.68 -5.83 11.47
N PRO A 177 -0.81 -6.67 12.51
CA PRO A 177 0.26 -7.60 12.87
C PRO A 177 0.60 -8.49 11.66
N PRO A 178 1.86 -8.95 11.51
CA PRO A 178 2.24 -9.81 10.40
C PRO A 178 1.28 -11.01 10.31
N GLY A 179 0.54 -11.09 9.20
CA GLY A 179 -0.48 -12.12 8.95
C GLY A 179 -1.93 -11.64 8.94
N GLN A 180 -2.21 -10.33 8.91
CA GLN A 180 -3.54 -9.80 8.69
C GLN A 180 -3.58 -9.06 7.34
N GLU A 181 -4.22 -9.67 6.34
CA GLU A 181 -4.38 -9.13 4.98
C GLU A 181 -5.52 -8.10 4.93
N LEU A 182 -5.42 -7.17 3.96
CA LEU A 182 -6.52 -6.27 3.56
C LEU A 182 -7.83 -7.08 3.42
N PRO A 183 -8.99 -6.53 3.79
CA PRO A 183 -10.25 -7.21 3.55
C PRO A 183 -10.43 -7.42 2.04
N GLU A 184 -10.33 -8.67 1.60
CA GLU A 184 -10.74 -9.05 0.25
C GLU A 184 -12.22 -8.67 0.04
N PRO A 185 -12.61 -8.27 -1.19
CA PRO A 185 -14.01 -8.07 -1.51
C PRO A 185 -14.83 -9.32 -1.14
N ALA A 186 -15.96 -9.08 -0.47
CA ALA A 186 -16.74 -10.08 0.27
C ALA A 186 -17.07 -11.34 -0.56
N GLY A 187 -16.29 -12.41 -0.40
CA GLY A 187 -16.57 -13.65 -1.12
C GLY A 187 -16.00 -14.95 -0.55
N LEU A 188 -14.83 -14.94 0.10
CA LEU A 188 -14.09 -16.20 0.32
C LEU A 188 -13.86 -16.62 1.78
N ALA A 189 -14.16 -15.76 2.76
CA ALA A 189 -13.81 -16.02 4.16
C ALA A 189 -14.73 -17.04 4.90
N THR A 190 -15.91 -17.39 4.37
CA THR A 190 -16.87 -18.25 5.09
C THR A 190 -16.57 -19.75 5.03
N LEU A 191 -15.66 -20.21 4.15
CA LEU A 191 -15.39 -21.65 4.00
C LEU A 191 -14.24 -22.17 4.88
N ALA A 192 -13.31 -21.33 5.31
CA ALA A 192 -12.13 -21.77 6.06
C ALA A 192 -12.40 -22.02 7.56
N ILE A 193 -13.32 -21.26 8.17
CA ILE A 193 -13.57 -21.34 9.63
C ILE A 193 -14.44 -22.56 10.00
N GLY A 194 -15.33 -23.01 9.11
CA GLY A 194 -16.18 -24.19 9.35
C GLY A 194 -15.43 -25.53 9.36
N GLY A 195 -14.35 -25.65 8.59
CA GLY A 195 -13.57 -26.90 8.47
C GLY A 195 -12.75 -27.23 9.73
N LEU A 196 -12.20 -26.21 10.41
CA LEU A 196 -11.35 -26.41 11.58
C LEU A 196 -12.15 -26.69 12.86
N ALA A 197 -13.33 -26.09 13.03
CA ALA A 197 -14.23 -26.39 14.16
C ALA A 197 -14.74 -27.85 14.13
N GLY A 198 -15.03 -28.38 12.94
CA GLY A 198 -15.46 -29.77 12.76
C GLY A 198 -14.39 -30.81 13.12
N TRP A 199 -13.11 -30.48 12.91
CA TRP A 199 -12.00 -31.42 13.18
C TRP A 199 -11.67 -31.53 14.68
N PHE A 200 -11.72 -30.40 15.41
CA PHE A 200 -11.49 -30.40 16.86
C PHE A 200 -12.64 -31.07 17.65
N ALA A 201 -13.89 -30.94 17.21
CA ALA A 201 -15.02 -31.63 17.81
C ALA A 201 -14.91 -33.17 17.67
N ARG A 202 -14.34 -33.65 16.55
CA ARG A 202 -14.19 -35.09 16.27
C ARG A 202 -13.09 -35.75 17.11
N ARG A 203 -11.99 -35.03 17.41
CA ARG A 203 -10.89 -35.56 18.25
C ARG A 203 -11.23 -35.66 19.73
N ARG A 204 -12.08 -34.78 20.29
CA ARG A 204 -12.47 -34.85 21.71
C ARG A 204 -13.37 -36.04 22.06
N ARG A 205 -14.11 -36.62 21.11
CA ARG A 205 -14.95 -37.82 21.37
C ARG A 205 -14.17 -39.14 21.37
N ALA A 206 -12.94 -39.18 20.84
CA ALA A 206 -12.13 -40.40 20.81
C ALA A 206 -11.33 -40.65 22.10
N SER A 207 -11.05 -39.60 22.89
CA SER A 207 -10.18 -39.71 24.08
C SER A 207 -10.91 -40.02 25.40
N ILE A 208 -12.24 -40.05 25.42
CA ILE A 208 -13.03 -40.27 26.66
C ILE A 208 -13.39 -41.76 26.88
N LYS A 209 -13.08 -42.67 25.93
CA LYS A 209 -13.46 -44.09 26.02
C LYS A 209 -12.40 -45.06 26.57
N GLN A 210 -11.36 -44.58 27.25
CA GLN A 210 -10.38 -45.47 27.90
C GLN A 210 -10.03 -45.00 29.32
N THR A 211 -11.00 -44.96 30.23
CA THR A 211 -10.76 -45.17 31.67
C THR A 211 -12.10 -45.46 32.37
N THR A 212 -12.55 -46.71 32.31
CA THR A 212 -13.42 -47.27 33.35
C THR A 212 -13.26 -48.79 33.34
N ARG A 213 -13.04 -49.32 34.55
CA ARG A 213 -13.06 -50.75 34.89
C ARG A 213 -14.38 -51.40 34.52
#